data_AF-A0A1F6CKG4-F1
#
_entry.id   AF-A0A1F6CKG4-F1
#
_cell.length_a   1.000
_cell.length_b   1.000
_cell.length_c   1.000
_cell.angle_alpha   90.00
_cell.angle_beta   90.00
_cell.angle_gamma   90.00
#
_symmetry.space_group_name_H-M   'P 1'
#
loop_
_entity.id
_entity.type
_entity.pdbx_description
1 polymer ?
#
loop_
_entity_poly.entity_id
_entity_poly.type
_entity_poly.pdbx_seq_one_letter_code
_entity_poly.pdbx_strand_id
1 'polypeptide(L)' 'MSDKKENLGASLKKLEEIVAWFEKQEEVDVERGLEKIREGAALIKTSKERLRNVENEFEEIKRDLEKE' A
#
# COMPACT_ATOMS: atom_id res chain seq x y z
N MET A 1 12.07 19.67 1.24
CA MET A 1 12.32 18.26 1.61
C MET A 1 10.96 17.61 1.80
N SER A 2 10.28 17.25 0.69
CA SER A 2 8.87 16.86 0.75
C SER A 2 8.70 15.50 1.41
N ASP A 3 7.93 15.52 2.49
CA ASP A 3 7.42 14.42 3.27
C ASP A 3 7.19 13.16 2.45
N LYS A 4 7.87 12.08 2.83
CA LYS A 4 7.49 10.70 2.52
C LYS A 4 6.16 10.36 3.21
N LYS A 5 5.08 11.08 2.90
CA LYS A 5 3.73 10.50 3.03
C LYS A 5 3.72 9.33 2.07
N GLU A 6 3.95 8.11 2.57
CA GLU A 6 3.96 6.88 1.79
C GLU A 6 2.75 6.87 0.85
N ASN A 7 2.97 7.29 -0.40
CA ASN A 7 1.93 7.37 -1.39
C ASN A 7 1.56 5.95 -1.80
N LEU A 8 0.31 5.74 -2.21
CA LEU A 8 -0.17 4.42 -2.58
C LEU A 8 0.79 3.74 -3.59
N GLY A 9 1.35 4.52 -4.52
CA GLY A 9 2.36 4.06 -5.46
C GLY A 9 3.65 3.54 -4.81
N ALA A 10 4.15 4.16 -3.75
CA ALA A 10 5.31 3.69 -3.00
C ALA A 10 4.99 2.39 -2.23
N SER A 11 3.80 2.29 -1.63
CA SER A 11 3.35 1.06 -0.97
C SER A 11 3.22 -0.10 -1.95
N LEU A 12 2.70 0.16 -3.16
CA LEU A 12 2.62 -0.84 -4.23
C LEU A 12 4.01 -1.28 -4.71
N LYS A 13 4.94 -0.34 -4.93
CA LYS A 13 6.33 -0.69 -5.28
C LYS A 13 7.00 -1.56 -4.23
N LYS A 14 6.82 -1.26 -2.94
CA LYS A 14 7.35 -2.11 -1.86
C LYS A 14 6.73 -3.51 -1.86
N LEU A 15 5.44 -3.64 -2.16
CA LEU A 15 4.80 -4.94 -2.32
C LEU A 15 5.38 -5.72 -3.50
N GLU A 16 5.62 -5.06 -4.64
CA GLU A 16 6.32 -5.67 -5.80
C GLU A 16 7.73 -6.13 -5.44
N GLU A 17 8.48 -5.33 -4.67
CA GLU A 17 9.81 -5.71 -4.18
C GLU A 17 9.78 -6.93 -3.26
N ILE A 18 8.77 -7.03 -2.39
CA ILE A 18 8.56 -8.21 -1.53
C ILE A 18 8.29 -9.46 -2.38
N VAL A 19 7.40 -9.35 -3.37
CA VAL A 19 7.09 -10.47 -4.29
C VAL A 19 8.34 -10.88 -5.07
N ALA A 20 9.04 -9.91 -5.66
CA ALA A 20 10.28 -10.16 -6.39
C ALA A 20 11.39 -10.75 -5.51
N TRP A 21 11.41 -10.42 -4.22
CA TRP A 21 12.33 -11.05 -3.27
C TRP A 21 12.03 -12.54 -3.09
N PHE A 22 10.75 -12.91 -2.93
CA PHE A 22 10.32 -14.31 -2.82
C PHE A 22 10.63 -15.10 -4.10
N GLU A 23 10.36 -14.53 -5.27
CA GLU A 23 10.61 -15.20 -6.57
C GLU A 23 12.09 -15.45 -6.86
N LYS A 24 12.98 -14.65 -6.26
CA LYS A 24 14.44 -14.80 -6.41
C LYS A 24 15.05 -15.83 -5.47
N GLN A 25 14.32 -16.34 -4.49
CA GLN A 25 14.86 -17.34 -3.57
C GLN A 25 14.75 -18.76 -4.18
N GLU A 26 15.87 -19.47 -4.26
CA GLU A 26 15.91 -20.89 -4.64
C GLU A 26 15.45 -21.80 -3.49
N GLU A 27 15.79 -21.42 -2.24
CA GLU A 27 15.25 -22.00 -1.01
C GLU A 27 14.69 -20.88 -0.12
N VAL A 28 13.47 -21.07 0.37
CA VAL A 28 12.78 -20.06 1.18
C VAL A 28 13.21 -20.17 2.64
N ASP A 29 13.92 -19.16 3.12
CA ASP A 29 14.10 -18.92 4.55
C ASP A 29 12.75 -18.53 5.17
N VAL A 30 12.19 -19.43 5.97
CA VAL A 30 10.85 -19.30 6.56
C VAL A 30 10.78 -18.14 7.55
N GLU A 31 11.84 -17.87 8.32
CA GLU A 31 11.85 -16.77 9.30
C GLU A 31 11.82 -15.43 8.57
N ARG A 32 12.69 -15.25 7.57
CA ARG A 32 12.69 -14.04 6.72
C ARG A 32 11.43 -13.90 5.89
N GLY A 33 10.89 -15.01 5.40
CA GLY A 33 9.62 -15.04 4.69
C GLY A 33 8.48 -14.51 5.55
N LEU A 34 8.38 -14.96 6.81
CA LEU A 34 7.36 -14.47 7.74
C LEU A 34 7.49 -12.97 8.01
N GLU A 35 8.70 -12.43 8.13
CA GLU A 35 8.91 -10.98 8.26
C GLU A 35 8.41 -10.22 7.03
N LYS A 36 8.75 -10.69 5.83
CA LYS A 36 8.33 -10.07 4.56
C LYS A 36 6.82 -10.12 4.35
N ILE A 37 6.16 -11.21 4.75
CA ILE A 37 4.69 -11.29 4.73
C ILE A 37 4.06 -10.31 5.72
N ARG A 38 4.61 -10.16 6.93
CA ARG A 38 4.11 -9.17 7.90
C ARG A 38 4.26 -7.75 7.36
N GLU A 39 5.40 -7.44 6.75
CA GLU A 39 5.64 -6.15 6.09
C GLU A 39 4.61 -5.90 4.97
N GLY A 40 4.39 -6.89 4.10
CA GLY A 40 3.38 -6.82 3.04
C GLY A 40 1.96 -6.63 3.59
N ALA A 41 1.59 -7.36 4.64
CA ALA A 41 0.27 -7.23 5.29
C ALA A 41 0.04 -5.83 5.86
N ALA A 42 1.06 -5.24 6.49
CA ALA A 42 1.00 -3.86 6.99
C ALA A 42 0.84 -2.86 5.84
N LEU A 43 1.63 -3.00 4.77
CA LEU A 43 1.54 -2.15 3.57
C LEU A 43 0.16 -2.22 2.92
N ILE A 44 -0.44 -3.40 2.80
CA ILE A 44 -1.78 -3.59 2.27
C ILE A 44 -2.82 -2.88 3.15
N LYS A 45 -2.71 -3.02 4.48
CA LYS A 45 -3.64 -2.38 5.41
C LYS A 45 -3.62 -0.86 5.25
N THR A 46 -2.43 -0.25 5.29
CA THR A 46 -2.27 1.20 5.12
C THR A 46 -2.75 1.66 3.73
N SER A 47 -2.50 0.87 2.69
CA SER A 47 -2.95 1.16 1.33
C SER A 47 -4.48 1.19 1.23
N LYS A 48 -5.17 0.23 1.87
CA LYS A 48 -6.64 0.18 1.92
C LYS A 48 -7.24 1.36 2.68
N GLU A 49 -6.65 1.74 3.81
CA GLU A 49 -7.10 2.91 4.58
C GLU A 49 -6.95 4.19 3.74
N ARG A 50 -5.83 4.34 3.02
CA ARG A 50 -5.62 5.48 2.14
C ARG A 50 -6.60 5.53 0.97
N LEU A 51 -6.89 4.39 0.34
CA LEU A 51 -7.89 4.31 -0.73
C LEU A 51 -9.27 4.75 -0.24
N ARG A 52 -9.68 4.31 0.96
CA ARG A 52 -10.95 4.72 1.57
C ARG A 52 -11.00 6.22 1.82
N ASN A 53 -9.91 6.83 2.27
CA ASN A 53 -9.87 8.28 2.47
C ASN A 53 -10.03 9.04 1.14
N VAL A 54 -9.35 8.57 0.08
CA VAL A 54 -9.48 9.16 -1.26
C VAL A 54 -10.92 9.01 -1.79
N GLU A 55 -11.56 7.86 -1.57
CA GLU A 55 -12.95 7.64 -1.94
C GLU A 55 -13.90 8.61 -1.21
N ASN A 56 -13.71 8.81 0.10
CA ASN A 56 -14.50 9.76 0.87
C ASN A 56 -14.31 11.21 0.36
N GLU A 57 -13.07 11.62 0.08
CA GLU A 57 -12.78 12.95 -0.49
C GLU A 57 -13.46 13.13 -1.85
N PHE A 58 -13.50 12.08 -2.68
CA PHE A 58 -14.17 12.11 -3.98
C PHE A 58 -15.70 12.26 -3.84
N GLU A 59 -16.31 11.52 -2.91
CA GLU A 59 -17.75 11.63 -2.62
C GLU A 59 -18.11 13.02 -2.06
N GLU A 60 -17.27 13.63 -1.24
CA GLU A 60 -17.47 15.00 -0.77
C GLU A 60 -17.47 16.01 -1.93
N ILE A 61 -16.46 15.93 -2.82
CA ILE A 61 -16.38 16.79 -4.00
C ILE A 61 -17.61 16.62 -4.89
N LYS A 62 -18.06 15.38 -5.10
CA LYS A 62 -19.27 15.10 -5.89
C LYS A 62 -20.50 15.76 -5.26
N ARG A 63 -20.68 15.63 -3.95
CA ARG A 63 -21.81 16.25 -3.23
C ARG A 63 -21.77 17.78 -3.28
N ASP A 64 -20.59 18.38 -3.31
CA ASP A 64 -20.45 19.84 -3.44
C ASP A 64 -20.80 20.30 -4.86
N LEU A 65 -20.40 19.55 -5.89
CA LEU A 65 -20.78 19.81 -7.29
C LEU A 65 -22.28 19.63 -7.55
N GLU A 66 -22.97 18.74 -6.84
CA GLU A 66 -24.42 18.54 -6.96
C GLU A 66 -25.26 19.59 -6.22
N LYS A 67 -24.64 20.40 -5.36
CA LYS A 67 -25.32 21.45 -4.58
C LYS A 67 -25.20 22.85 -5.21
N GLU A 68 -24.36 23.02 -6.21
CA GLU A 68 -24.34 24.19 -7.11
C GLU A 68 -25.29 23.99 -8.30
#